data_AF-A0ABD5P2L9-F1
#
_entry.id   AF-A0ABD5P2L9-F1
#
_cell.length_a   1.000
_cell.length_b   1.000
_cell.length_c   1.000
_cell.angle_alpha   90.00
_cell.angle_beta   90.00
_cell.angle_gamma   90.00
#
_symmetry.space_group_name_H-M   'P 1'
#
loop_
_entity.id
_entity.type
_entity.pdbx_description
1 polymer ?
#
loop_
_entity_poly.entity_id
_entity_poly.type
_entity_poly.pdbx_seq_one_letter_code
_entity_poly.pdbx_strand_id
1 'polypeptide(L)'
;MGQTGRANGTSLLTGLGRAFGTTVGVAWTTILVGVMVARVAGVTAADLESVVPLEVVGAGVLVLAVGLASWLEDGGYERLGADPTGGAQFAWLAFFYLPLAVLPLRVGLGATTAGGPTGVAALSVQLGCVALAVWLSLYGGLDRLGLETRRVGHAALAGVIFGVLTAAITTVLEPSDALVALVALVAQLTALWVAVGGVVDRLRQ
;
A
#
# COMPACT_ATOMS: atom_id res chain seq x y z
N MET A 1 -18.70 -2.46 40.37
CA MET A 1 -17.28 -2.81 40.12
C MET A 1 -17.03 -3.48 38.76
N GLY A 2 -17.79 -3.16 37.69
CA GLY A 2 -17.61 -3.77 36.35
C GLY A 2 -17.15 -2.83 35.23
N GLN A 3 -16.98 -1.52 35.51
CA GLN A 3 -16.68 -0.51 34.48
C GLN A 3 -15.17 -0.28 34.26
N THR A 4 -14.31 -0.57 35.24
CA THR A 4 -12.85 -0.38 35.12
C THR A 4 -12.16 -1.43 34.24
N GLY A 5 -12.70 -2.65 34.15
CA GLY A 5 -12.09 -3.71 33.32
C GLY A 5 -12.26 -3.52 31.81
N ARG A 6 -13.39 -2.97 31.35
CA ARG A 6 -13.65 -2.74 29.91
C ARG A 6 -12.83 -1.57 29.35
N ALA A 7 -12.64 -0.51 30.13
CA ALA A 7 -11.86 0.66 29.71
C ALA A 7 -10.38 0.33 29.43
N ASN A 8 -9.79 -0.56 30.25
CA ASN A 8 -8.40 -1.01 30.07
C ASN A 8 -8.21 -1.92 28.85
N GLY A 9 -9.20 -2.73 28.50
CA GLY A 9 -9.10 -3.64 27.34
C GLY A 9 -9.06 -2.88 26.02
N THR A 10 -9.89 -1.85 25.87
CA THR A 10 -9.94 -1.01 24.66
C THR A 10 -8.67 -0.19 24.45
N SER A 11 -8.07 0.37 25.51
CA SER A 11 -6.83 1.15 25.36
C SER A 11 -5.63 0.27 24.96
N LEU A 12 -5.56 -0.96 25.49
CA LEU A 12 -4.52 -1.93 25.12
C LEU A 12 -4.63 -2.36 23.66
N LEU A 13 -5.84 -2.66 23.18
CA LEU A 13 -6.06 -3.05 21.78
C LEU A 13 -5.74 -1.91 20.81
N THR A 14 -6.11 -0.68 21.14
CA THR A 14 -5.77 0.50 20.33
C THR A 14 -4.26 0.75 20.31
N GLY A 15 -3.58 0.65 21.47
CA GLY A 15 -2.13 0.77 21.56
C GLY A 15 -1.40 -0.31 20.75
N LEU A 16 -1.85 -1.57 20.85
CA LEU A 16 -1.30 -2.68 20.08
C LEU A 16 -1.51 -2.48 18.56
N GLY A 17 -2.71 -2.07 18.15
CA GLY A 17 -3.01 -1.82 16.74
C GLY A 17 -2.16 -0.69 16.14
N ARG A 18 -1.91 0.37 16.92
CA ARG A 18 -0.99 1.44 16.55
C ARG A 18 0.44 0.92 16.39
N ALA A 19 0.99 0.32 17.45
CA ALA A 19 2.37 -0.17 17.44
C ALA A 19 2.62 -1.20 16.32
N PHE A 20 1.67 -2.12 16.11
CA PHE A 20 1.72 -3.10 15.04
C PHE A 20 1.67 -2.46 13.65
N GLY A 21 0.68 -1.58 13.41
CA GLY A 21 0.53 -0.91 12.12
C GLY A 21 1.76 -0.08 11.74
N THR A 22 2.33 0.63 12.71
CA THR A 22 3.54 1.44 12.51
C THR A 22 4.76 0.56 12.26
N THR A 23 4.98 -0.46 13.08
CA THR A 23 6.14 -1.36 12.92
C THR A 23 6.10 -2.07 11.56
N VAL A 24 4.96 -2.65 11.21
CA VAL A 24 4.78 -3.34 9.93
C VAL A 24 4.91 -2.36 8.76
N GLY A 25 4.36 -1.15 8.90
CA GLY A 25 4.49 -0.09 7.90
C GLY A 25 5.92 0.35 7.65
N VAL A 26 6.69 0.58 8.71
CA VAL A 26 8.09 0.96 8.63
C VAL A 26 8.90 -0.18 8.02
N ALA A 27 8.77 -1.40 8.55
CA ALA A 27 9.48 -2.56 8.03
C ALA A 27 9.25 -2.75 6.52
N TRP A 28 7.99 -2.66 6.10
CA TRP A 28 7.64 -2.78 4.68
C TRP A 28 8.21 -1.65 3.83
N THR A 29 8.13 -0.41 4.29
CA THR A 29 8.68 0.75 3.58
C THR A 29 10.19 0.63 3.44
N THR A 30 10.89 0.22 4.52
CA THR A 30 12.32 -0.06 4.50
C THR A 30 12.67 -1.14 3.47
N ILE A 31 11.91 -2.23 3.42
CA ILE A 31 12.10 -3.29 2.42
C ILE A 31 11.91 -2.72 1.00
N LEU A 32 10.83 -1.99 0.74
CA LEU A 32 10.56 -1.43 -0.59
C LEU A 32 11.65 -0.46 -1.04
N VAL A 33 12.08 0.45 -0.17
CA VAL A 33 13.17 1.39 -0.46
C VAL A 33 14.49 0.65 -0.68
N GLY A 34 14.81 -0.32 0.17
CA GLY A 34 16.02 -1.15 0.02
C GLY A 34 16.05 -1.90 -1.31
N VAL A 35 14.94 -2.56 -1.67
CA VAL A 35 14.80 -3.25 -2.96
C VAL A 35 14.91 -2.27 -4.12
N MET A 36 14.27 -1.10 -4.04
CA MET A 36 14.36 -0.07 -5.07
C MET A 36 15.79 0.42 -5.27
N VAL A 37 16.50 0.75 -4.19
CA VAL A 37 17.90 1.20 -4.23
C VAL A 37 18.80 0.12 -4.82
N ALA A 38 18.65 -1.14 -4.39
CA ALA A 38 19.41 -2.26 -4.95
C ALA A 38 19.17 -2.40 -6.46
N ARG A 39 17.91 -2.32 -6.89
CA ARG A 39 17.54 -2.40 -8.33
C ARG A 39 18.10 -1.24 -9.14
N VAL A 40 18.07 -0.02 -8.63
CA VAL A 40 18.66 1.16 -9.29
C VAL A 40 20.18 1.04 -9.37
N ALA A 41 20.82 0.46 -8.35
CA ALA A 41 22.25 0.21 -8.32
C ALA A 41 22.68 -1.02 -9.16
N GLY A 42 21.74 -1.73 -9.79
CA GLY A 42 22.02 -2.95 -10.56
C GLY A 42 22.41 -4.16 -9.71
N VAL A 43 22.17 -4.10 -8.38
CA VAL A 43 22.49 -5.16 -7.44
C VAL A 43 21.38 -6.20 -7.42
N THR A 44 21.74 -7.47 -7.60
CA THR A 44 20.80 -8.58 -7.58
C THR A 44 20.62 -9.13 -6.16
N ALA A 45 19.58 -9.95 -5.95
CA ALA A 45 19.39 -10.64 -4.68
C ALA A 45 20.54 -11.60 -4.36
N ALA A 46 21.11 -12.25 -5.39
CA ALA A 46 22.25 -13.16 -5.24
C ALA A 46 23.53 -12.40 -4.81
N ASP A 47 23.75 -11.20 -5.34
CA ASP A 47 24.86 -10.35 -4.91
C ASP A 47 24.71 -9.98 -3.44
N LEU A 48 23.50 -9.63 -3.00
CA LEU A 48 23.23 -9.27 -1.61
C LEU A 48 23.44 -10.46 -0.66
N GLU A 49 22.91 -11.64 -1.02
CA GLU A 49 23.00 -12.85 -0.22
C GLU A 49 24.45 -13.35 -0.07
N SER A 50 25.29 -13.08 -1.07
CA SER A 50 26.73 -13.40 -1.01
C SER A 50 27.52 -12.55 0.00
N VAL A 51 26.99 -11.37 0.38
CA VAL A 51 27.66 -10.43 1.31
C VAL A 51 27.01 -10.45 2.69
N VAL A 52 25.68 -10.47 2.75
CA VAL A 52 24.92 -10.41 3.99
C VAL A 52 23.82 -11.47 3.97
N PRO A 53 23.79 -12.40 4.94
CA PRO A 53 22.69 -13.36 5.05
C PRO A 53 21.34 -12.65 5.15
N LEU A 54 20.33 -13.19 4.47
CA LEU A 54 18.98 -12.62 4.45
C LEU A 54 18.38 -12.50 5.87
N GLU A 55 18.76 -13.38 6.78
CA GLU A 55 18.36 -13.35 8.19
C GLU A 55 18.88 -12.10 8.90
N VAL A 56 20.12 -11.68 8.59
CA VAL A 56 20.74 -10.47 9.16
C VAL A 56 20.06 -9.22 8.61
N VAL A 57 19.72 -9.21 7.31
CA VAL A 57 18.93 -8.12 6.71
C VAL A 57 17.55 -8.03 7.37
N GLY A 58 16.86 -9.17 7.52
CA GLY A 58 15.54 -9.22 8.18
C GLY A 58 15.58 -8.74 9.63
N ALA A 59 16.58 -9.16 10.40
CA ALA A 59 16.79 -8.69 11.76
C ALA A 59 17.07 -7.19 11.81
N GLY A 60 17.90 -6.67 10.89
CA GLY A 60 18.19 -5.23 10.78
C GLY A 60 16.95 -4.40 10.46
N VAL A 61 16.12 -4.85 9.51
CA VAL A 61 14.84 -4.22 9.19
C VAL A 61 13.91 -4.22 10.40
N LEU A 62 13.82 -5.32 11.14
CA LEU A 62 12.98 -5.41 12.32
C LEU A 62 13.46 -4.46 13.43
N VAL A 63 14.76 -4.43 13.71
CA VAL A 63 15.34 -3.51 14.70
C VAL A 63 15.08 -2.06 14.32
N LEU A 64 15.28 -1.70 13.04
CA LEU A 64 14.98 -0.37 12.54
C LEU A 64 13.50 -0.03 12.67
N ALA A 65 12.62 -0.97 12.32
CA ALA A 65 11.17 -0.78 12.40
C ALA A 65 10.69 -0.58 13.83
N VAL A 66 11.18 -1.39 14.78
CA VAL A 66 10.88 -1.24 16.21
C VAL A 66 11.44 0.08 16.73
N GLY A 67 12.68 0.42 16.42
CA GLY A 67 13.29 1.68 16.85
C GLY A 67 12.55 2.92 16.34
N LEU A 68 12.14 2.91 15.06
CA LEU A 68 11.36 4.02 14.49
C LEU A 68 9.94 4.06 15.06
N ALA A 69 9.31 2.91 15.29
CA ALA A 69 8.00 2.84 15.93
C ALA A 69 8.06 3.38 17.37
N SER A 70 9.05 2.97 18.17
CA SER A 70 9.26 3.51 19.52
C SER A 70 9.51 5.02 19.50
N TRP A 71 10.35 5.52 18.58
CA TRP A 71 10.58 6.96 18.43
C TRP A 71 9.30 7.72 18.05
N LEU A 72 8.48 7.14 17.17
CA LEU A 72 7.17 7.71 16.80
C LEU A 72 6.24 7.78 18.01
N GLU A 73 6.22 6.74 18.85
CA GLU A 73 5.43 6.70 20.09
C GLU A 73 5.96 7.66 21.17
N ASP A 74 7.27 7.89 21.25
CA ASP A 74 7.94 8.84 22.14
C ASP A 74 7.82 10.32 21.66
N GLY A 75 6.64 10.67 21.11
CA GLY A 75 6.32 12.01 20.65
C GLY A 75 6.77 12.34 19.22
N GLY A 76 7.30 11.37 18.47
CA GLY A 76 7.60 11.57 17.04
C GLY A 76 6.35 11.93 16.22
N TYR A 77 5.19 11.34 16.53
CA TYR A 77 3.91 11.73 15.91
C TYR A 77 3.57 13.21 16.09
N GLU A 78 3.71 13.73 17.32
CA GLU A 78 3.43 15.14 17.64
C GLU A 78 4.39 16.09 16.92
N ARG A 79 5.68 15.73 16.88
CA ARG A 79 6.70 16.50 16.15
C ARG A 79 6.43 16.55 14.64
N LEU A 80 5.85 15.49 14.09
CA LEU A 80 5.52 15.39 12.66
C LEU A 80 4.11 15.91 12.32
N GLY A 81 3.31 16.28 13.34
CA GLY A 81 1.90 16.64 13.16
C GLY A 81 1.05 15.49 12.60
N ALA A 82 1.45 14.25 12.86
CA ALA A 82 0.80 13.05 12.34
C ALA A 82 -0.15 12.45 13.39
N ASP A 83 -1.31 11.95 12.94
CA ASP A 83 -2.30 11.31 13.81
C ASP A 83 -1.82 9.92 14.25
N PRO A 84 -1.56 9.69 15.56
CA PRO A 84 -1.12 8.40 16.06
C PRO A 84 -2.19 7.30 15.96
N THR A 85 -3.46 7.64 15.75
CA THR A 85 -4.55 6.66 15.68
C THR A 85 -4.70 6.04 14.28
N GLY A 86 -4.10 6.66 13.26
CA GLY A 86 -4.22 6.23 11.86
C GLY A 86 -3.44 4.96 11.49
N GLY A 87 -2.64 4.37 12.39
CA GLY A 87 -1.76 3.24 12.08
C GLY A 87 -2.48 1.99 11.52
N ALA A 88 -3.67 1.68 12.03
CA ALA A 88 -4.46 0.56 11.52
C ALA A 88 -5.02 0.84 10.11
N GLN A 89 -5.52 2.05 9.88
CA GLN A 89 -6.00 2.47 8.55
C GLN A 89 -4.85 2.52 7.55
N PHE A 90 -3.68 3.02 7.96
CA PHE A 90 -2.46 3.02 7.17
C PHE A 90 -2.16 1.61 6.65
N ALA A 91 -2.16 0.60 7.54
CA ALA A 91 -1.88 -0.77 7.14
C ALA A 91 -2.88 -1.28 6.09
N TRP A 92 -4.18 -1.08 6.31
CA TRP A 92 -5.19 -1.47 5.33
C TRP A 92 -5.00 -0.78 3.97
N LEU A 93 -4.72 0.52 3.97
CA LEU A 93 -4.49 1.29 2.75
C LEU A 93 -3.22 0.87 2.02
N ALA A 94 -2.10 0.75 2.74
CA ALA A 94 -0.78 0.52 2.18
C ALA A 94 -0.57 -0.91 1.67
N PHE A 95 -1.14 -1.91 2.35
CA PHE A 95 -0.93 -3.32 2.01
C PHE A 95 -2.01 -3.88 1.09
N PHE A 96 -3.26 -3.45 1.27
CA PHE A 96 -4.38 -4.03 0.57
C PHE A 96 -5.02 -3.04 -0.39
N TYR A 97 -5.58 -1.94 0.10
CA TYR A 97 -6.51 -1.18 -0.73
C TYR A 97 -5.83 -0.44 -1.88
N LEU A 98 -4.80 0.35 -1.62
CA LEU A 98 -4.14 1.12 -2.68
C LEU A 98 -3.41 0.23 -3.70
N PRO A 99 -2.61 -0.78 -3.29
CA PRO A 99 -1.94 -1.65 -4.26
C PRO A 99 -2.91 -2.40 -5.17
N LEU A 100 -4.05 -2.84 -4.63
CA LEU A 100 -5.09 -3.54 -5.39
C LEU A 100 -5.91 -2.57 -6.24
N ALA A 101 -6.15 -1.35 -5.76
CA ALA A 101 -6.86 -0.33 -6.52
C ALA A 101 -6.08 0.09 -7.78
N VAL A 102 -4.75 0.05 -7.75
CA VAL A 102 -3.89 0.39 -8.90
C VAL A 102 -3.47 -0.83 -9.74
N LEU A 103 -4.07 -2.00 -9.50
CA LEU A 103 -3.71 -3.25 -10.17
C LEU A 103 -3.87 -3.17 -11.71
N PRO A 104 -4.94 -2.58 -12.28
CA PRO A 104 -5.03 -2.37 -13.72
C PRO A 104 -3.84 -1.59 -14.28
N LEU A 105 -3.46 -0.49 -13.63
CA LEU A 105 -2.30 0.32 -14.02
C LEU A 105 -1.00 -0.51 -13.99
N ARG A 106 -0.81 -1.37 -12.98
CA ARG A 106 0.35 -2.26 -12.89
C ARG A 106 0.42 -3.24 -14.06
N VAL A 107 -0.72 -3.80 -14.49
CA VAL A 107 -0.80 -4.68 -15.67
C VAL A 107 -0.42 -3.90 -16.93
N GLY A 108 -0.95 -2.69 -17.12
CA GLY A 108 -0.62 -1.82 -18.27
C GLY A 108 0.86 -1.43 -18.33
N LEU A 109 1.46 -1.10 -17.18
CA LEU A 109 2.89 -0.81 -17.09
C LEU A 109 3.75 -2.04 -17.39
N GLY A 110 3.33 -3.23 -16.94
CA GLY A 110 4.02 -4.48 -17.24
C GLY A 110 4.09 -4.79 -18.74
N ALA A 111 3.02 -4.52 -19.47
CA ALA A 111 2.96 -4.74 -20.92
C ALA A 111 3.86 -3.76 -21.70
N THR A 112 3.87 -2.48 -21.32
CA THR A 112 4.63 -1.44 -22.04
C THR A 112 6.13 -1.41 -21.73
N THR A 113 6.55 -2.09 -20.66
CA THR A 113 7.95 -2.07 -20.20
C THR A 113 8.69 -3.38 -20.43
N ALA A 114 8.19 -4.24 -21.34
CA ALA A 114 8.73 -5.58 -21.62
C ALA A 114 10.23 -5.65 -21.98
N GLY A 115 10.92 -4.53 -22.21
CA GLY A 115 12.37 -4.44 -22.42
C GLY A 115 13.17 -3.62 -21.39
N GLY A 116 12.55 -3.12 -20.32
CA GLY A 116 13.19 -2.31 -19.27
C GLY A 116 13.10 -2.95 -17.88
N PRO A 117 13.66 -2.32 -16.82
CA PRO A 117 13.53 -2.83 -15.45
C PRO A 117 12.08 -2.64 -14.96
N THR A 118 11.19 -3.53 -15.41
CA THR A 118 9.78 -3.67 -15.01
C THR A 118 9.60 -3.62 -13.49
N GLY A 119 10.60 -4.11 -12.74
CA GLY A 119 10.66 -4.02 -11.29
C GLY A 119 10.67 -2.59 -10.74
N VAL A 120 11.40 -1.66 -11.36
CA VAL A 120 11.57 -0.28 -10.86
C VAL A 120 10.27 0.51 -10.98
N ALA A 121 9.56 0.40 -12.11
CA ALA A 121 8.26 1.04 -12.31
C ALA A 121 7.21 0.49 -11.32
N ALA A 122 7.15 -0.84 -11.17
CA ALA A 122 6.24 -1.48 -10.22
C ALA A 122 6.53 -1.10 -8.76
N LEU A 123 7.81 -1.03 -8.36
CA LEU A 123 8.24 -0.57 -7.04
C LEU A 123 7.90 0.91 -6.82
N SER A 124 8.06 1.75 -7.84
CA SER A 124 7.72 3.17 -7.77
C SER A 124 6.22 3.38 -7.53
N VAL A 125 5.36 2.62 -8.22
CA VAL A 125 3.91 2.63 -7.97
C VAL A 125 3.59 2.19 -6.56
N GLN A 126 4.25 1.13 -6.06
CA GLN A 126 4.06 0.64 -4.69
C GLN A 126 4.49 1.68 -3.64
N LEU A 127 5.62 2.35 -3.84
CA LEU A 127 6.09 3.43 -2.96
C LEU A 127 5.11 4.62 -2.99
N GLY A 128 4.58 4.96 -4.16
CA GLY A 128 3.51 5.95 -4.30
C GLY A 128 2.26 5.57 -3.51
N CYS A 129 1.87 4.29 -3.52
CA CYS A 129 0.76 3.79 -2.70
C CYS A 129 1.04 3.93 -1.20
N VAL A 130 2.25 3.63 -0.75
CA VAL A 130 2.65 3.79 0.65
C VAL A 130 2.61 5.26 1.07
N ALA A 131 3.20 6.15 0.27
CA ALA A 131 3.19 7.59 0.54
C ALA A 131 1.76 8.15 0.58
N LEU A 132 0.90 7.72 -0.36
CA LEU A 132 -0.50 8.09 -0.38
C LEU A 132 -1.25 7.52 0.84
N ALA A 133 -0.97 6.28 1.25
CA ALA A 133 -1.53 5.70 2.47
C ALA A 133 -1.16 6.53 3.70
N VAL A 134 0.11 6.91 3.86
CA VAL A 134 0.59 7.78 4.95
C VAL A 134 -0.21 9.08 4.98
N TRP A 135 -0.34 9.76 3.84
CA TRP A 135 -1.07 11.01 3.77
C TRP A 135 -2.57 10.83 4.11
N LEU A 136 -3.19 9.79 3.56
CA LEU A 136 -4.60 9.48 3.77
C LEU A 136 -4.92 9.17 5.22
N SER A 137 -4.09 8.38 5.90
CA SER A 137 -4.35 7.89 7.27
C SER A 137 -3.75 8.74 8.38
N LEU A 138 -2.56 9.32 8.18
CA LEU A 138 -1.84 10.03 9.25
C LEU A 138 -1.98 11.56 9.16
N TYR A 139 -2.36 12.11 8.00
CA TYR A 139 -2.49 13.56 7.78
C TYR A 139 -3.93 14.00 7.48
N GLY A 140 -4.92 13.14 7.78
CA GLY A 140 -6.35 13.43 7.59
C GLY A 140 -6.75 13.53 6.11
N GLY A 141 -6.00 12.93 5.19
CA GLY A 141 -6.30 12.99 3.76
C GLY A 141 -7.66 12.37 3.41
N LEU A 142 -8.08 11.33 4.13
CA LEU A 142 -9.43 10.74 3.99
C LEU A 142 -10.53 11.77 4.29
N ASP A 143 -10.44 12.47 5.43
CA ASP A 143 -11.44 13.45 5.85
C ASP A 143 -11.50 14.65 4.88
N ARG A 144 -10.33 15.13 4.43
CA ARG A 144 -10.22 16.23 3.46
C ARG A 144 -10.87 15.89 2.12
N LEU A 145 -10.82 14.62 1.71
CA LEU A 145 -11.45 14.14 0.48
C LEU A 145 -12.89 13.67 0.68
N GLY A 146 -13.41 13.68 1.91
CA GLY A 146 -14.72 13.11 2.23
C GLY A 146 -14.80 11.61 1.90
N LEU A 147 -13.67 10.90 2.01
CA LEU A 147 -13.56 9.48 1.70
C LEU A 147 -13.58 8.64 2.96
N GLU A 148 -14.45 7.63 2.96
CA GLU A 148 -14.40 6.58 3.95
C GLU A 148 -13.42 5.49 3.51
N THR A 149 -12.71 4.87 4.46
CA THR A 149 -11.85 3.70 4.20
C THR A 149 -12.57 2.61 3.41
N ARG A 150 -13.87 2.42 3.68
CA ARG A 150 -14.74 1.48 2.97
C ARG A 150 -14.83 1.77 1.47
N ARG A 151 -14.90 3.05 1.06
CA ARG A 151 -14.95 3.43 -0.35
C ARG A 151 -13.63 3.12 -1.05
N VAL A 152 -12.50 3.28 -0.35
CA VAL A 152 -11.20 2.83 -0.87
C VAL A 152 -11.16 1.31 -1.02
N GLY A 153 -11.79 0.56 -0.10
CA GLY A 153 -11.98 -0.89 -0.23
C GLY A 153 -12.81 -1.29 -1.45
N HIS A 154 -13.86 -0.53 -1.79
CA HIS A 154 -14.61 -0.74 -3.04
C HIS A 154 -13.74 -0.45 -4.28
N ALA A 155 -12.89 0.58 -4.23
CA ALA A 155 -11.91 0.87 -5.27
C ALA A 155 -10.95 -0.31 -5.49
N ALA A 156 -10.47 -0.89 -4.39
CA ALA A 156 -9.58 -2.04 -4.40
C ALA A 156 -10.25 -3.26 -5.05
N LEU A 157 -11.49 -3.58 -4.67
CA LEU A 157 -12.25 -4.67 -5.25
C LEU A 157 -12.49 -4.46 -6.76
N ALA A 158 -12.90 -3.26 -7.15
CA ALA A 158 -13.07 -2.92 -8.56
C ALA A 158 -11.74 -3.03 -9.33
N GLY A 159 -10.64 -2.53 -8.76
CA GLY A 159 -9.29 -2.65 -9.31
C GLY A 159 -8.87 -4.10 -9.53
N VAL A 160 -9.15 -5.00 -8.58
CA VAL A 160 -8.90 -6.45 -8.76
C VAL A 160 -9.71 -7.00 -9.91
N ILE A 161 -11.03 -6.76 -9.94
CA ILE A 161 -11.92 -7.29 -10.97
C ILE A 161 -11.45 -6.83 -12.35
N PHE A 162 -11.26 -5.52 -12.54
CA PHE A 162 -10.85 -4.97 -13.82
C PHE A 162 -9.40 -5.33 -14.19
N GLY A 163 -8.52 -5.46 -13.22
CA GLY A 163 -7.13 -5.88 -13.45
C GLY A 163 -7.06 -7.33 -13.91
N VAL A 164 -7.82 -8.24 -13.28
CA VAL A 164 -7.95 -9.64 -13.70
C VAL A 164 -8.57 -9.74 -15.08
N LEU A 165 -9.65 -9.00 -15.36
CA LEU A 165 -10.26 -8.95 -16.69
C LEU A 165 -9.29 -8.45 -17.75
N THR A 166 -8.52 -7.39 -17.44
CA THR A 166 -7.48 -6.88 -18.34
C THR A 166 -6.46 -7.97 -18.62
N ALA A 167 -5.91 -8.62 -17.58
CA ALA A 167 -4.94 -9.71 -17.75
C ALA A 167 -5.49 -10.91 -18.55
N ALA A 168 -6.77 -11.26 -18.35
CA ALA A 168 -7.44 -12.32 -19.11
C ALA A 168 -7.59 -11.96 -20.59
N ILE A 169 -8.00 -10.71 -20.88
CA ILE A 169 -8.12 -10.22 -22.26
C ILE A 169 -6.75 -10.21 -22.96
N THR A 170 -5.70 -9.76 -22.27
CA THR A 170 -4.36 -9.69 -22.85
C THR A 170 -3.76 -11.05 -23.12
N THR A 171 -4.04 -12.04 -22.26
CA THR A 171 -3.55 -13.42 -22.46
C THR A 171 -4.29 -14.15 -23.57
N VAL A 172 -5.57 -13.87 -23.80
CA VAL A 172 -6.38 -14.56 -24.82
C VAL A 172 -6.24 -13.93 -26.21
N LEU A 173 -6.17 -12.60 -26.29
CA LEU A 173 -6.23 -11.88 -27.58
C LEU A 173 -4.86 -11.46 -28.12
N GLU A 174 -3.78 -11.61 -27.34
CA GLU A 174 -2.43 -11.15 -27.66
C GLU A 174 -2.40 -9.73 -28.31
N PRO A 175 -3.09 -8.74 -27.69
CA PRO A 175 -3.18 -7.40 -28.24
C PRO A 175 -1.82 -6.67 -28.20
N SER A 176 -1.69 -5.61 -29.00
CA SER A 176 -0.51 -4.73 -28.94
C SER A 176 -0.36 -4.05 -27.57
N ASP A 177 0.87 -3.76 -27.15
CA ASP A 177 1.18 -3.13 -25.85
C ASP A 177 0.41 -1.82 -25.63
N ALA A 178 0.24 -1.03 -26.70
CA ALA A 178 -0.53 0.22 -26.67
C ALA A 178 -2.01 -0.03 -26.32
N LEU A 179 -2.61 -1.10 -26.88
CA LEU A 179 -3.98 -1.48 -26.57
C LEU A 179 -4.09 -2.00 -25.14
N VAL A 180 -3.11 -2.76 -24.64
CA VAL A 180 -3.06 -3.19 -23.23
C VAL A 180 -3.04 -2.01 -22.28
N ALA A 181 -2.16 -1.04 -22.52
CA ALA A 181 -2.06 0.16 -21.71
C ALA A 181 -3.36 0.98 -21.71
N LEU A 182 -4.01 1.09 -22.87
CA LEU A 182 -5.30 1.79 -22.99
C LEU A 182 -6.40 1.08 -22.19
N VAL A 183 -6.52 -0.24 -22.34
CA VAL A 183 -7.51 -1.04 -21.58
C VAL A 183 -7.26 -0.92 -20.08
N ALA A 184 -6.00 -1.05 -19.65
CA ALA A 184 -5.60 -0.87 -18.26
C ALA A 184 -5.95 0.52 -17.71
N LEU A 185 -5.74 1.59 -18.50
CA LEU A 185 -6.09 2.96 -18.11
C LEU A 185 -7.60 3.13 -17.96
N VAL A 186 -8.38 2.64 -18.93
CA VAL A 186 -9.85 2.70 -18.88
C VAL A 186 -10.38 1.91 -17.68
N ALA A 187 -9.84 0.71 -17.43
CA ALA A 187 -10.11 -0.10 -16.26
C ALA A 187 -9.81 0.65 -14.95
N GLN A 188 -8.65 1.33 -14.87
CA GLN A 188 -8.24 2.11 -13.70
C GLN A 188 -9.20 3.28 -13.43
N LEU A 189 -9.54 4.04 -14.47
CA LEU A 189 -10.48 5.16 -14.37
C LEU A 189 -11.88 4.69 -13.95
N THR A 190 -12.31 3.53 -14.46
CA THR A 190 -13.59 2.92 -14.09
C THR A 190 -13.59 2.46 -12.63
N ALA A 191 -12.51 1.84 -12.15
CA ALA A 191 -12.37 1.46 -10.75
C ALA A 191 -12.43 2.68 -9.81
N LEU A 192 -11.74 3.76 -10.18
CA LEU A 192 -11.77 5.03 -9.44
C LEU A 192 -13.17 5.65 -9.46
N TRP A 193 -13.86 5.62 -10.60
CA TRP A 193 -15.22 6.14 -10.72
C TRP A 193 -16.21 5.34 -9.86
N VAL A 194 -16.10 4.02 -9.79
CA VAL A 194 -16.93 3.19 -8.90
C VAL A 194 -16.74 3.59 -7.44
N ALA A 195 -15.50 3.86 -7.04
CA ALA A 195 -15.15 4.25 -5.67
C ALA A 195 -15.65 5.64 -5.27
N VAL A 196 -15.45 6.63 -6.15
CA VAL A 196 -15.82 8.04 -5.90
C VAL A 196 -17.31 8.28 -6.13
N GLY A 197 -17.88 7.62 -7.15
CA GLY A 197 -19.25 7.84 -7.57
C GLY A 197 -20.30 7.28 -6.63
N GLY A 198 -19.94 6.49 -5.60
CA GLY A 198 -20.89 5.89 -4.65
C GLY A 198 -21.86 4.91 -5.31
N VAL A 199 -21.48 4.35 -6.48
CA VAL A 199 -22.35 3.46 -7.27
C VAL A 199 -22.81 2.26 -6.44
N VAL A 200 -21.89 1.67 -5.67
CA VAL A 200 -22.19 0.53 -4.78
C VAL A 200 -23.19 0.88 -3.68
N ASP A 201 -23.12 2.10 -3.14
CA ASP A 201 -24.01 2.54 -2.07
C ASP A 201 -25.42 2.83 -2.60
N ARG A 202 -25.53 3.33 -3.84
CA ARG A 202 -26.82 3.50 -4.52
C ARG A 202 -27.52 2.18 -4.87
N LEU A 203 -26.77 1.12 -5.14
CA LEU A 203 -27.34 -0.21 -5.47
C LEU A 203 -27.91 -0.96 -4.27
N ARG A 204 -27.66 -0.49 -3.04
CA ARG A 204 -28.15 -1.11 -1.79
C ARG A 204 -29.40 -0.43 -1.22
N GLN A 205 -29.89 0.62 -1.87
CA GLN A 205 -31.13 1.33 -1.53
C GLN A 205 -32.27 0.79 -2.39
#